data_AF-A0A934A6K4-F1
#
_entry.id   AF-A0A934A6K4-F1
#
_cell.length_a   1.000
_cell.length_b   1.000
_cell.length_c   1.000
_cell.angle_alpha   90.00
_cell.angle_beta   90.00
_cell.angle_gamma   90.00
#
_symmetry.space_group_name_H-M   'P 1'
#
loop_
_entity.id
_entity.type
_entity.pdbx_description
1 polymer ?
#
loop_
_entity_poly.entity_id
_entity_poly.type
_entity_poly.pdbx_seq_one_letter_code
_entity_poly.pdbx_strand_id
1 'polypeptide(L)'
;MDKWARRLEGDYYALLSLDHDAERNEAFGRGRRCVAELEALLALPLSEDQRAAVSSARARIDQALAEFASPAQRAAYDATIGNFRGILRCMSEGLRLDELRQLRGKHLSTRPRNETAAMLKAVSAIAHLKSGQLQTALAEYEAALALDPLNRELFGAYIPLKRRLTREREEGS
;
A
#
# COMPACT_ATOMS: atom_id res chain seq x y z
N MET A 1 3.06 -26.72 1.11
CA MET A 1 1.87 -25.83 1.17
C MET A 1 2.06 -24.69 2.17
N ASP A 2 2.85 -24.87 3.23
CA ASP A 2 3.07 -23.90 4.32
C ASP A 2 3.53 -22.50 3.85
N LYS A 3 4.37 -22.43 2.80
CA LYS A 3 4.80 -21.15 2.21
C LYS A 3 3.62 -20.33 1.68
N TRP A 4 2.59 -20.99 1.16
CA TRP A 4 1.41 -20.33 0.58
C TRP A 4 0.40 -19.96 1.67
N ALA A 5 0.24 -20.79 2.70
CA ALA A 5 -0.68 -20.52 3.81
C ALA A 5 -0.46 -19.13 4.42
N ARG A 6 0.78 -18.82 4.84
CA ARG A 6 1.13 -17.50 5.41
C ARG A 6 0.93 -16.34 4.43
N ARG A 7 1.19 -16.57 3.13
CA ARG A 7 1.04 -15.52 2.10
C ARG A 7 -0.43 -15.25 1.78
N LEU A 8 -1.29 -16.25 1.88
CA LEU A 8 -2.73 -16.14 1.61
C LEU A 8 -3.48 -15.40 2.72
N GLU A 9 -2.98 -15.43 3.95
CA GLU A 9 -3.55 -14.69 5.08
C GLU A 9 -3.27 -13.18 5.01
N GLY A 10 -2.21 -12.78 4.30
CA GLY A 10 -1.79 -11.39 4.17
C GLY A 10 -2.56 -10.58 3.12
N ASP A 11 -2.19 -9.31 3.03
CA ASP A 11 -2.61 -8.40 1.96
C ASP A 11 -2.00 -8.83 0.59
N TYR A 12 -2.37 -8.16 -0.51
CA TYR A 12 -1.86 -8.48 -1.84
C TYR A 12 -0.34 -8.28 -2.02
N TYR A 13 0.30 -7.42 -1.22
CA TYR A 13 1.76 -7.28 -1.24
C TYR A 13 2.43 -8.47 -0.57
N ALA A 14 1.93 -8.89 0.59
CA ALA A 14 2.37 -10.10 1.27
C ALA A 14 2.13 -11.36 0.41
N LEU A 15 0.96 -11.43 -0.24
CA LEU A 15 0.60 -12.50 -1.16
C LEU A 15 1.62 -12.63 -2.29
N LEU A 16 2.05 -11.50 -2.87
CA LEU A 16 3.03 -11.49 -3.94
C LEU A 16 4.48 -11.46 -3.44
N SER A 17 4.74 -11.23 -2.15
CA SER A 17 6.08 -10.99 -1.60
C SER A 17 6.74 -9.77 -2.27
N LEU A 18 6.04 -8.64 -2.16
CA LEU A 18 6.44 -7.32 -2.66
C LEU A 18 6.50 -6.34 -1.50
N ASP A 19 7.31 -5.29 -1.66
CA ASP A 19 7.23 -4.11 -0.82
C ASP A 19 5.96 -3.30 -1.13
N HIS A 20 5.44 -2.57 -0.15
CA HIS A 20 4.21 -1.78 -0.28
C HIS A 20 4.30 -0.61 -1.27
N ASP A 21 5.50 -0.26 -1.73
CA ASP A 21 5.77 0.74 -2.78
C ASP A 21 6.33 0.14 -4.08
N ALA A 22 6.25 -1.19 -4.23
CA ALA A 22 6.71 -1.92 -5.41
C ALA A 22 6.09 -1.37 -6.70
N GLU A 23 6.83 -1.46 -7.79
CA GLU A 23 6.40 -0.95 -9.08
C GLU A 23 5.37 -1.88 -9.74
N ARG A 24 4.52 -1.31 -10.60
CA ARG A 24 3.51 -2.11 -11.32
C ARG A 24 4.13 -3.28 -12.08
N ASN A 25 5.22 -3.04 -12.82
CA ASN A 25 5.89 -4.09 -13.59
C ASN A 25 6.44 -5.22 -12.70
N GLU A 26 6.93 -4.87 -11.51
CA GLU A 26 7.38 -5.84 -10.52
C GLU A 26 6.22 -6.71 -10.03
N ALA A 27 5.08 -6.08 -9.72
CA ALA A 27 3.89 -6.79 -9.28
C ALA A 27 3.37 -7.80 -10.31
N PHE A 28 3.27 -7.38 -11.58
CA PHE A 28 2.90 -8.29 -12.67
C PHE A 28 3.93 -9.39 -12.92
N GLY A 29 5.23 -9.05 -12.86
CA GLY A 29 6.30 -10.04 -12.99
C GLY A 29 6.25 -11.10 -11.89
N ARG A 30 5.99 -10.68 -10.66
CA ARG A 30 5.85 -11.56 -9.51
C ARG A 30 4.57 -12.38 -9.55
N GLY A 31 3.45 -11.79 -9.97
CA GLY A 31 2.19 -12.51 -10.20
C GLY A 31 2.35 -13.65 -11.20
N ARG A 32 2.97 -13.40 -12.36
CA ARG A 32 3.26 -14.44 -13.36
C ARG A 32 4.10 -15.60 -12.79
N ARG A 33 5.11 -15.28 -11.97
CA ARG A 33 5.92 -16.33 -11.30
C ARG A 33 5.08 -17.15 -10.31
N CYS A 34 4.27 -16.49 -9.49
CA CYS A 34 3.39 -17.17 -8.54
C CYS A 34 2.39 -18.09 -9.26
N VAL A 35 1.82 -17.61 -10.35
CA VAL A 35 0.96 -18.37 -11.25
C VAL A 35 1.66 -19.64 -11.77
N ALA A 36 2.86 -19.50 -12.34
CA ALA A 36 3.61 -20.64 -12.86
C ALA A 36 3.97 -21.66 -11.76
N GLU A 37 4.30 -21.18 -10.56
CA GLU A 37 4.53 -22.06 -9.40
C GLU A 37 3.29 -22.86 -9.01
N LEU A 38 2.10 -22.25 -9.03
CA LEU A 38 0.84 -22.92 -8.72
C LEU A 38 0.44 -23.92 -9.82
N GLU A 39 0.64 -23.57 -11.09
CA GLU A 39 0.39 -24.47 -12.22
C GLU A 39 1.30 -25.72 -12.17
N ALA A 40 2.57 -25.55 -11.78
CA ALA A 40 3.47 -26.66 -11.56
C ALA A 40 3.01 -27.59 -10.42
N LEU A 41 2.34 -27.06 -9.38
CA LEU A 41 1.76 -27.90 -8.32
C LEU A 41 0.57 -28.72 -8.82
N LEU A 42 -0.25 -28.16 -9.72
CA LEU A 42 -1.41 -28.88 -10.28
C LEU A 42 -1.01 -30.10 -11.13
N ALA A 43 0.23 -30.13 -11.64
CA ALA A 43 0.77 -31.28 -12.36
C ALA A 43 1.15 -32.47 -11.44
N LEU A 44 1.16 -32.27 -10.12
CA LEU A 44 1.45 -33.31 -9.14
C LEU A 44 0.18 -34.09 -8.73
N PRO A 45 0.32 -35.32 -8.20
CA PRO A 45 -0.79 -36.03 -7.57
C PRO A 45 -1.18 -35.33 -6.25
N LEU A 46 -2.19 -34.46 -6.33
CA LEU A 46 -2.75 -33.73 -5.19
C LEU A 46 -4.05 -34.35 -4.69
N SER A 47 -4.32 -34.25 -3.39
CA SER A 47 -5.66 -34.49 -2.84
C SER A 47 -6.65 -33.43 -3.35
N GLU A 48 -7.95 -33.70 -3.21
CA GLU A 48 -9.00 -32.74 -3.59
C GLU A 48 -8.83 -31.40 -2.84
N ASP A 49 -8.61 -31.46 -1.52
CA ASP A 49 -8.36 -30.28 -0.68
C ASP A 49 -7.13 -29.48 -1.15
N GLN A 50 -6.05 -30.16 -1.54
CA GLN A 50 -4.85 -29.51 -2.04
C GLN A 50 -5.10 -28.82 -3.38
N ARG A 51 -5.87 -29.43 -4.28
CA ARG A 51 -6.26 -28.79 -5.55
C ARG A 51 -7.12 -27.57 -5.30
N ALA A 52 -8.12 -27.68 -4.41
CA ALA A 52 -8.98 -26.57 -4.04
C ALA A 52 -8.17 -25.39 -3.45
N ALA A 53 -7.19 -25.68 -2.59
CA ALA A 53 -6.29 -24.67 -2.03
C ALA A 53 -5.45 -23.98 -3.11
N VAL A 54 -4.91 -24.73 -4.09
CA VAL A 54 -4.14 -24.16 -5.20
C VAL A 54 -5.03 -23.28 -6.11
N SER A 55 -6.25 -23.73 -6.43
CA SER A 55 -7.21 -22.93 -7.20
C SER A 55 -7.62 -21.65 -6.47
N SER A 56 -7.85 -21.71 -5.17
CA SER A 56 -8.14 -20.54 -4.34
C SER A 56 -6.97 -19.55 -4.32
N ALA A 57 -5.74 -20.05 -4.17
CA ALA A 57 -4.54 -19.23 -4.22
C ALA A 57 -4.39 -18.52 -5.58
N ARG A 58 -4.67 -19.23 -6.67
CA ARG A 58 -4.65 -18.65 -8.02
C ARG A 58 -5.67 -17.53 -8.16
N ALA A 59 -6.92 -17.77 -7.76
CA ALA A 59 -7.97 -16.76 -7.83
C ALA A 59 -7.60 -15.49 -7.05
N ARG A 60 -6.97 -15.63 -5.88
CA ARG A 60 -6.50 -14.49 -5.07
C ARG A 60 -5.37 -13.72 -5.76
N ILE A 61 -4.45 -14.39 -6.46
CA ILE A 61 -3.41 -13.72 -7.26
C ILE A 61 -4.03 -12.96 -8.42
N ASP A 62 -5.02 -13.54 -9.11
CA ASP A 62 -5.69 -12.88 -10.22
C ASP A 62 -6.44 -11.62 -9.73
N GLN A 63 -7.06 -11.67 -8.55
CA GLN A 63 -7.66 -10.49 -7.88
C GLN A 63 -6.61 -9.42 -7.56
N ALA A 64 -5.46 -9.80 -6.98
CA ALA A 64 -4.37 -8.88 -6.69
C ALA A 64 -3.87 -8.15 -7.96
N LEU A 65 -3.69 -8.90 -9.06
CA LEU A 65 -3.26 -8.32 -10.33
C LEU A 65 -4.33 -7.42 -10.96
N ALA A 66 -5.61 -7.71 -10.74
CA ALA A 66 -6.70 -6.84 -11.16
C ALA A 66 -6.68 -5.50 -10.41
N GLU A 67 -6.43 -5.49 -9.10
CA GLU A 67 -6.27 -4.24 -8.35
C GLU A 67 -5.04 -3.45 -8.81
N PHE A 68 -3.95 -4.13 -9.18
CA PHE A 68 -2.74 -3.47 -9.68
C PHE A 68 -2.79 -3.11 -11.17
N ALA A 69 -3.90 -3.35 -11.86
CA ALA A 69 -4.04 -3.12 -13.29
C ALA A 69 -3.96 -1.64 -13.67
N SER A 70 -4.45 -0.74 -12.81
CA SER A 70 -4.37 0.71 -13.01
C SER A 70 -4.00 1.46 -11.72
N PRO A 71 -3.41 2.67 -11.81
CA PRO A 71 -3.10 3.47 -10.62
C PRO A 71 -4.32 3.77 -9.74
N ALA A 72 -5.51 3.96 -10.34
CA ALA A 72 -6.74 4.25 -9.61
C ALA A 72 -7.26 3.04 -8.82
N GLN A 73 -7.25 1.84 -9.41
CA GLN A 73 -7.63 0.61 -8.72
C GLN A 73 -6.67 0.33 -7.56
N ARG A 74 -5.36 0.41 -7.83
CA ARG A 74 -4.33 0.19 -6.82
C ARG A 74 -4.47 1.18 -5.67
N ALA A 75 -4.67 2.47 -5.97
CA ALA A 75 -4.84 3.49 -4.94
C ALA A 75 -6.12 3.27 -4.09
N ALA A 76 -7.20 2.79 -4.70
CA ALA A 76 -8.41 2.42 -3.98
C ALA A 76 -8.14 1.28 -3.00
N TYR A 77 -7.48 0.21 -3.47
CA TYR A 77 -7.07 -0.92 -2.64
C TYR A 77 -6.12 -0.48 -1.51
N ASP A 78 -5.05 0.25 -1.85
CA ASP A 78 -4.05 0.74 -0.91
C ASP A 78 -4.69 1.60 0.18
N ALA A 79 -5.69 2.41 -0.17
CA ALA A 79 -6.42 3.19 0.82
C ALA A 79 -7.16 2.30 1.82
N THR A 80 -7.70 1.14 1.41
CA THR A 80 -8.39 0.22 2.33
C THR A 80 -7.49 -0.35 3.41
N ILE A 81 -6.20 -0.51 3.11
CA ILE A 81 -5.19 -1.07 4.02
C ILE A 81 -4.28 -0.01 4.63
N GLY A 82 -4.54 1.28 4.39
CA GLY A 82 -3.72 2.39 4.91
C GLY A 82 -2.34 2.52 4.25
N ASN A 83 -2.14 1.93 3.07
CA ASN A 83 -0.86 1.97 2.36
C ASN A 83 -0.68 3.27 1.54
N PHE A 84 -0.34 4.35 2.23
CA PHE A 84 -0.08 5.63 1.56
C PHE A 84 1.15 5.62 0.63
N ARG A 85 2.09 4.67 0.81
CA ARG A 85 3.30 4.56 -0.03
C ARG A 85 2.96 4.05 -1.42
N GLY A 86 2.08 3.06 -1.53
CA GLY A 86 1.55 2.59 -2.81
C GLY A 86 0.75 3.69 -3.54
N ILE A 87 0.00 4.51 -2.80
CA ILE A 87 -0.70 5.67 -3.39
C ILE A 87 0.27 6.72 -3.93
N LEU A 88 1.37 7.00 -3.22
CA LEU A 88 2.42 7.89 -3.75
C LEU A 88 3.01 7.36 -5.06
N ARG A 89 3.19 6.04 -5.16
CA ARG A 89 3.60 5.40 -6.42
C ARG A 89 2.54 5.62 -7.51
N CYS A 90 1.26 5.38 -7.22
CA CYS A 90 0.17 5.65 -8.17
C CYS A 90 0.14 7.10 -8.66
N MET A 91 0.41 8.07 -7.78
CA MET A 91 0.51 9.49 -8.16
C MET A 91 1.67 9.75 -9.12
N SER A 92 2.83 9.09 -8.91
CA SER A 92 3.96 9.18 -9.85
C SER A 92 3.69 8.47 -11.20
N GLU A 93 2.79 7.48 -11.20
CA GLU A 93 2.37 6.71 -12.38
C GLU A 93 1.17 7.35 -13.11
N GLY A 94 0.73 8.54 -12.70
CA GLY A 94 -0.27 9.33 -13.41
C GLY A 94 -1.67 9.33 -12.81
N LEU A 95 -1.87 8.84 -11.58
CA LEU A 95 -3.12 9.04 -10.85
C LEU A 95 -3.41 10.54 -10.70
N ARG A 96 -4.54 10.99 -11.24
CA ARG A 96 -4.87 12.40 -11.29
C ARG A 96 -5.45 12.90 -9.97
N LEU A 97 -5.42 14.22 -9.78
CA LEU A 97 -5.92 14.87 -8.56
C LEU A 97 -7.44 14.72 -8.38
N ASP A 98 -8.22 14.77 -9.46
CA ASP A 98 -9.66 14.52 -9.46
C ASP A 98 -9.97 13.10 -9.00
N GLU A 99 -9.23 12.11 -9.49
CA GLU A 99 -9.36 10.71 -9.12
C GLU A 99 -9.01 10.50 -7.64
N LEU A 100 -7.91 11.09 -7.17
CA LEU A 100 -7.50 11.04 -5.77
C LEU A 100 -8.60 11.62 -4.84
N ARG A 101 -9.19 12.77 -5.19
CA ARG A 101 -10.27 13.39 -4.43
C ARG A 101 -11.53 12.53 -4.41
N GLN A 102 -11.91 11.96 -5.55
CA GLN A 102 -13.06 11.07 -5.63
C GLN A 102 -12.86 9.81 -4.77
N LEU A 103 -11.67 9.22 -4.84
CA LEU A 103 -11.31 8.07 -4.02
C LEU A 103 -11.34 8.43 -2.52
N ARG A 104 -10.81 9.60 -2.13
CA ARG A 104 -10.83 10.06 -0.74
C ARG A 104 -12.25 10.19 -0.22
N GLY A 105 -13.15 10.79 -1.01
CA GLY A 105 -14.57 10.90 -0.66
C GLY A 105 -15.23 9.54 -0.40
N LYS A 106 -14.98 8.56 -1.27
CA LYS A 106 -15.46 7.17 -1.10
C LYS A 106 -14.83 6.47 0.12
N HIS A 107 -13.55 6.71 0.37
CA HIS A 107 -12.84 6.13 1.50
C HIS A 107 -13.40 6.64 2.83
N LEU A 108 -13.60 7.96 2.94
CA LEU A 108 -14.09 8.61 4.15
C LEU A 108 -15.59 8.40 4.39
N SER A 109 -16.40 8.23 3.33
CA SER A 109 -17.83 7.92 3.51
C SER A 109 -18.07 6.60 4.26
N THR A 110 -17.14 5.65 4.14
CA THR A 110 -17.16 4.38 4.87
C THR A 110 -16.35 4.42 6.18
N ARG A 111 -15.57 5.47 6.41
CA ARG A 111 -14.66 5.65 7.56
C ARG A 111 -14.66 7.10 8.07
N PRO A 112 -15.80 7.68 8.47
CA PRO A 112 -15.89 9.12 8.75
C PRO A 112 -15.01 9.56 9.92
N ARG A 113 -14.73 8.68 10.90
CA ARG A 113 -13.86 8.98 12.03
C ARG A 113 -12.38 9.10 11.65
N ASN A 114 -11.97 8.55 10.50
CA ASN A 114 -10.57 8.58 10.08
C ASN A 114 -10.11 9.99 9.76
N GLU A 115 -10.97 10.85 9.20
CA GLU A 115 -10.59 12.22 8.87
C GLU A 115 -10.22 13.02 10.13
N THR A 116 -11.07 12.96 11.16
CA THR A 116 -10.80 13.64 12.43
C THR A 116 -9.55 13.08 13.11
N ALA A 117 -9.37 11.76 13.11
CA ALA A 117 -8.20 11.13 13.71
C ALA A 117 -6.90 11.50 12.96
N ALA A 118 -6.93 11.51 11.62
CA ALA A 118 -5.81 11.95 10.79
C ALA A 118 -5.46 13.42 11.04
N MET A 119 -6.46 14.29 11.20
CA MET A 119 -6.25 15.69 11.55
C MET A 119 -5.55 15.86 12.90
N LEU A 120 -5.94 15.11 13.94
CA LEU A 120 -5.28 15.15 15.25
C LEU A 120 -3.80 14.76 15.13
N LYS A 121 -3.50 13.71 14.36
CA LYS A 121 -2.14 13.27 14.06
C LYS A 121 -1.33 14.34 13.31
N ALA A 122 -1.94 15.01 12.34
CA ALA A 122 -1.30 16.12 11.63
C ALA A 122 -1.00 17.32 12.55
N VAL A 123 -1.88 17.65 13.48
CA VAL A 123 -1.66 18.71 14.47
C VAL A 123 -0.48 18.36 15.39
N SER A 124 -0.40 17.11 15.86
CA SER A 124 0.75 16.63 16.63
C SER A 124 2.06 16.72 15.83
N ALA A 125 2.04 16.31 14.56
CA ALA A 125 3.20 16.42 13.67
C ALA A 125 3.71 17.88 13.56
N ILE A 126 2.80 18.84 13.40
CA ILE A 126 3.13 20.28 13.35
C ILE A 126 3.76 20.76 14.67
N ALA A 127 3.26 20.31 15.82
CA ALA A 127 3.84 20.66 17.11
C ALA A 127 5.27 20.13 17.27
N HIS A 128 5.52 18.88 16.84
CA HIS A 128 6.86 18.30 16.82
C HIS A 128 7.80 19.01 15.85
N LEU A 129 7.31 19.42 14.67
CA LEU A 129 8.09 20.23 13.72
C LEU A 129 8.55 21.55 14.32
N LYS A 130 7.63 22.28 14.97
CA LYS A 130 7.95 23.56 15.64
C LYS A 130 8.97 23.39 16.77
N SER A 131 9.00 22.21 17.38
CA SER A 131 9.94 21.85 18.46
C SER A 131 11.25 21.27 17.93
N GLY A 132 11.49 21.24 16.62
CA GLY A 132 12.69 20.66 15.99
C GLY A 132 12.75 19.13 16.01
N GLN A 133 11.70 18.45 16.45
CA GLN A 133 11.63 16.99 16.57
C GLN A 133 11.20 16.37 15.24
N LEU A 134 12.07 16.47 14.23
CA LEU A 134 11.73 16.12 12.84
C LEU A 134 11.33 14.66 12.65
N GLN A 135 11.98 13.72 13.35
CA GLN A 135 11.67 12.29 13.22
C GLN A 135 10.30 11.94 13.81
N THR A 136 9.99 12.51 14.97
CA THR A 136 8.68 12.35 15.61
C THR A 136 7.58 12.98 14.75
N ALA A 137 7.84 14.16 14.18
CA ALA A 137 6.92 14.79 13.24
C ALA A 137 6.67 13.92 12.00
N LEU A 138 7.71 13.32 11.43
CA LEU A 138 7.57 12.42 10.28
C LEU A 138 6.69 11.22 10.64
N ALA A 139 6.92 10.58 11.79
CA ALA A 139 6.12 9.45 12.25
C ALA A 139 4.63 9.82 12.47
N GLU A 140 4.36 11.01 13.02
CA GLU A 140 2.98 11.50 13.18
C GLU A 140 2.30 11.79 11.83
N TYR A 141 3.03 12.29 10.83
CA TYR A 141 2.50 12.40 9.47
C TYR A 141 2.25 11.04 8.82
N GLU A 142 3.13 10.05 9.02
CA GLU A 142 2.89 8.69 8.52
C GLU A 142 1.65 8.06 9.16
N ALA A 143 1.45 8.29 10.47
CA ALA A 143 0.25 7.85 11.17
C ALA A 143 -1.02 8.56 10.66
N ALA A 144 -0.94 9.87 10.36
CA ALA A 144 -2.04 10.61 9.74
C ALA A 144 -2.38 10.04 8.35
N LEU A 145 -1.35 9.77 7.53
CA LEU A 145 -1.50 9.19 6.20
C LEU A 145 -1.99 7.74 6.25
N ALA A 146 -1.70 6.96 7.29
CA ALA A 146 -2.29 5.62 7.42
C ALA A 146 -3.81 5.68 7.64
N LEU A 147 -4.33 6.76 8.24
CA LEU A 147 -5.75 6.97 8.52
C LEU A 147 -6.49 7.61 7.33
N ASP A 148 -5.89 8.62 6.70
CA ASP A 148 -6.42 9.31 5.51
C ASP A 148 -5.39 9.27 4.37
N PRO A 149 -5.18 8.10 3.75
CA PRO A 149 -4.07 7.83 2.82
C PRO A 149 -4.21 8.51 1.47
N LEU A 150 -5.36 9.14 1.19
CA LEU A 150 -5.66 9.85 -0.04
C LEU A 150 -5.63 11.38 0.15
N ASN A 151 -5.19 11.85 1.32
CA ASN A 151 -5.14 13.27 1.66
C ASN A 151 -3.94 13.96 1.01
N ARG A 152 -4.23 14.87 0.06
CA ARG A 152 -3.19 15.57 -0.71
C ARG A 152 -2.39 16.54 0.17
N GLU A 153 -3.06 17.22 1.09
CA GLU A 153 -2.45 18.19 1.98
C GLU A 153 -1.43 17.51 2.91
N LEU A 154 -1.75 16.33 3.44
CA LEU A 154 -0.81 15.53 4.24
C LEU A 154 0.42 15.13 3.42
N PHE A 155 0.26 14.70 2.16
CA PHE A 155 1.40 14.44 1.29
C PHE A 155 2.26 15.67 1.05
N GLY A 156 1.64 16.85 0.92
CA GLY A 156 2.33 18.13 0.77
C GLY A 156 3.26 18.46 1.94
N ALA A 157 2.90 18.07 3.16
CA ALA A 157 3.74 18.23 4.34
C ALA A 157 4.76 17.09 4.52
N TYR A 158 4.34 15.85 4.30
CA TYR A 158 5.16 14.65 4.49
C TYR A 158 6.36 14.56 3.52
N ILE A 159 6.14 14.79 2.22
CA ILE A 159 7.19 14.57 1.20
C ILE A 159 8.41 15.48 1.42
N PRO A 160 8.28 16.80 1.62
CA PRO A 160 9.42 17.67 1.87
C PRO A 160 10.17 17.30 3.15
N LEU A 161 9.44 16.97 4.22
CA LEU A 161 10.04 16.55 5.50
C LEU A 161 10.85 15.28 5.34
N LYS A 162 10.29 14.26 4.68
CA LYS A 162 11.01 13.01 4.39
C LYS A 162 12.29 13.27 3.61
N ARG A 163 12.21 14.07 2.53
CA ARG A 163 13.37 14.43 1.70
C ARG A 163 14.45 15.14 2.49
N ARG A 164 14.08 16.08 3.36
CA ARG A 164 15.02 16.78 4.25
C ARG A 164 15.76 15.79 5.14
N LEU A 165 15.04 14.88 5.78
CA LEU A 165 15.60 13.88 6.69
C LEU A 165 16.49 12.85 6.01
N THR A 166 16.19 12.49 4.76
CA THR A 166 17.08 11.64 3.95
C THR A 166 18.41 12.32 3.69
N ARG A 167 18.40 13.61 3.30
CA ARG A 167 19.63 14.38 3.04
C ARG A 167 20.48 14.56 4.30
N GLU A 168 19.87 14.92 5.43
CA GLU A 168 20.58 15.09 6.71
C GLU A 168 21.29 13.79 7.17
N ARG A 169 20.77 12.61 6.79
CA ARG A 169 21.42 11.32 7.07
C ARG A 169 22.60 11.02 6.15
N GLU A 170 22.50 11.41 4.88
CA GLU A 170 23.54 11.22 3.86
C GLU A 170 24.72 12.18 4.08
N GLU A 171 24.46 13.41 4.53
CA GLU A 171 25.50 14.41 4.83
C GLU A 171 26.20 14.18 6.19
N GLY A 172 25.57 13.40 7.08
CA GLY A 172 26.10 13.06 8.41
C GLY A 172 26.80 11.71 8.51
N SER A 173 26.90 10.94 7.41
CA SER A 173 27.66 9.68 7.32
C SER A 173 28.99 9.88 6.61
#